data_AF-A0A1Q3KDS7-F1
#
_entry.id   AF-A0A1Q3KDS7-F1
#
_cell.length_a   1.000
_cell.length_b   1.000
_cell.length_c   1.000
_cell.angle_alpha   90.00
_cell.angle_beta   90.00
_cell.angle_gamma   90.00
#
_symmetry.space_group_name_H-M   'P 1'
#
loop_
_entity.id
_entity.type
_entity.pdbx_description
1 polymer ?
#
loop_
_entity_poly.entity_id
_entity_poly.type
_entity_poly.pdbx_seq_one_letter_code
_entity_poly.pdbx_strand_id
1 'polypeptide(L)'
;MLSAQSDSSAGPGWHATTILSVRKGGQVVMAGDGQVSMGQTIVKGNARKVRRIGNGQIISGFAGATADAFTLFERLETKLERHPGQLLRACIELAKDWRTDRYLRRLEAMMAVADKDVSLLLSGTGDVLEPEGGIIAIGSGGNYALSAARALIDVEGLDAEAIARKSMKIAADICVYTNHNLVIEKL
;
A
#
# COMPACT_ATOMS: atom_id res chain seq x y z
N MET A 1 -37.51 -16.10 -17.39
CA MET A 1 -37.39 -14.63 -17.22
C MET A 1 -36.05 -14.39 -16.54
N LEU A 2 -34.98 -14.21 -17.32
CA LEU A 2 -33.64 -13.93 -16.80
C LEU A 2 -33.63 -12.46 -16.37
N SER A 3 -33.50 -12.20 -15.08
CA SER A 3 -33.27 -10.85 -14.57
C SER A 3 -31.89 -10.41 -15.06
N ALA A 4 -31.88 -9.52 -16.05
CA ALA A 4 -30.70 -8.72 -16.35
C ALA A 4 -30.34 -7.97 -15.06
N GLN A 5 -29.24 -8.37 -14.43
CA GLN A 5 -28.61 -7.56 -13.41
C GLN A 5 -28.13 -6.30 -14.14
N SER A 6 -28.84 -5.21 -13.92
CA SER A 6 -28.39 -3.89 -14.33
C SER A 6 -27.17 -3.55 -13.48
N ASP A 7 -25.98 -3.63 -14.07
CA ASP A 7 -24.76 -3.02 -13.53
C ASP A 7 -24.99 -1.50 -13.49
N SER A 8 -25.54 -1.02 -12.37
CA SER A 8 -25.76 0.38 -12.11
C SER A 8 -24.72 0.91 -11.12
N SER A 9 -23.50 1.16 -11.59
CA SER A 9 -22.55 2.17 -11.10
C SER A 9 -21.28 2.04 -11.96
N ALA A 10 -20.46 3.01 -12.31
CA ALA A 10 -20.28 4.42 -12.00
C ALA A 10 -19.47 4.99 -13.19
N GLY A 11 -19.07 6.26 -13.18
CA GLY A 11 -18.04 6.75 -14.12
C GLY A 11 -16.76 5.88 -14.11
N PRO A 12 -15.84 6.08 -15.07
CA PRO A 12 -14.69 5.19 -15.25
C PRO A 12 -13.92 5.02 -13.93
N GLY A 13 -13.96 3.81 -13.38
CA GLY A 13 -13.38 3.49 -12.07
C GLY A 13 -11.89 3.82 -12.02
N TRP A 14 -11.43 4.35 -10.89
CA TRP A 14 -10.01 4.65 -10.69
C TRP A 14 -9.25 3.40 -10.28
N HIS A 15 -8.21 3.05 -11.03
CA HIS A 15 -7.28 1.99 -10.67
C HIS A 15 -6.05 2.59 -9.99
N ALA A 16 -5.77 2.11 -8.79
CA ALA A 16 -4.64 2.57 -7.99
C ALA A 16 -3.33 1.86 -8.39
N THR A 17 -2.21 2.52 -8.12
CA THR A 17 -0.86 1.94 -8.16
C THR A 17 -0.80 0.69 -7.28
N THR A 18 0.07 -0.24 -7.65
CA THR A 18 0.46 -1.39 -6.85
C THR A 18 1.58 -0.99 -5.91
N ILE A 19 1.45 -1.34 -4.63
CA ILE A 19 2.48 -1.16 -3.61
C ILE A 19 2.74 -2.50 -2.93
N LEU A 20 4.01 -2.81 -2.71
CA LEU A 20 4.50 -4.01 -2.04
C LEU A 20 5.49 -3.61 -0.95
N SER A 21 5.27 -4.06 0.28
CA SER A 21 6.25 -4.02 1.37
C SER A 21 6.78 -5.43 1.64
N VAL A 22 8.10 -5.55 1.80
CA VAL A 22 8.81 -6.79 2.11
C VAL A 22 9.74 -6.52 3.29
N ARG A 23 9.58 -7.30 4.36
CA ARG A 23 10.50 -7.36 5.49
C ARG A 23 11.30 -8.65 5.44
N LYS A 24 12.63 -8.57 5.35
CA LYS A 24 13.54 -9.72 5.38
C LYS A 24 14.91 -9.31 5.90
N GLY A 25 15.51 -10.14 6.75
CA GLY A 25 16.90 -9.96 7.20
C GLY A 25 17.16 -8.65 7.95
N GLY A 26 16.18 -8.18 8.74
CA GLY A 26 16.29 -6.91 9.49
C GLY A 26 16.12 -5.65 8.64
N GLN A 27 15.85 -5.79 7.34
CA GLN A 27 15.56 -4.68 6.42
C GLN A 27 14.08 -4.67 6.06
N VAL A 28 13.51 -3.48 5.86
CA VAL A 28 12.18 -3.35 5.24
C VAL A 28 12.27 -2.49 3.98
N VAL A 29 11.68 -2.98 2.91
CA VAL A 29 11.60 -2.30 1.61
C VAL A 29 10.14 -2.12 1.26
N MET A 30 9.78 -0.93 0.79
CA MET A 30 8.47 -0.66 0.20
C MET A 30 8.66 -0.14 -1.22
N ALA A 31 8.07 -0.85 -2.17
CA ALA A 31 8.11 -0.55 -3.59
C ALA A 31 6.71 -0.18 -4.07
N GLY A 32 6.61 0.79 -4.98
CA GLY A 32 5.34 1.15 -5.62
C GLY A 32 5.55 1.52 -7.08
N ASP A 33 4.64 1.07 -7.94
CA ASP A 33 4.65 1.47 -9.34
C ASP A 33 4.08 2.89 -9.54
N GLY A 34 4.17 3.39 -10.78
CA GLY A 34 3.77 4.76 -11.12
C GLY A 34 2.44 4.89 -11.84
N GLN A 35 1.76 3.80 -12.19
CA GLN A 35 0.58 3.85 -13.04
C GLN A 35 -0.68 4.29 -12.29
N VAL A 36 -1.35 5.30 -12.83
CA VAL A 36 -2.71 5.70 -12.45
C VAL A 36 -3.56 5.61 -13.70
N SER A 37 -4.62 4.80 -13.62
CA SER A 37 -5.54 4.59 -14.73
C SER A 37 -6.96 5.01 -14.35
N MET A 38 -7.67 5.61 -15.30
CA MET A 38 -9.09 5.96 -15.19
C MET A 38 -9.84 5.11 -16.21
N GLY A 39 -10.55 4.09 -15.73
CA GLY A 39 -10.99 2.98 -16.56
C GLY A 39 -9.80 2.34 -17.29
N GLN A 40 -9.91 2.21 -18.61
CA GLN A 40 -8.89 1.61 -19.46
C GLN A 40 -7.79 2.59 -19.91
N THR A 41 -7.84 3.86 -19.48
CA THR A 41 -6.92 4.91 -19.95
C THR A 41 -5.86 5.19 -18.90
N ILE A 42 -4.58 5.15 -19.29
CA ILE A 42 -3.46 5.58 -18.45
C ILE A 42 -3.46 7.11 -18.38
N VAL A 43 -3.66 7.67 -17.18
CA VAL A 43 -3.65 9.11 -16.92
C VAL A 43 -2.24 9.60 -16.55
N LYS A 44 -1.49 8.78 -15.80
CA LYS A 44 -0.14 9.11 -15.34
C LYS A 44 0.67 7.82 -15.16
N GLY A 45 1.90 7.80 -15.65
CA GLY A 45 2.81 6.64 -15.52
C GLY A 45 3.88 6.77 -14.44
N ASN A 46 3.95 7.91 -13.74
CA ASN A 46 5.02 8.23 -12.79
C ASN A 46 4.51 8.79 -11.45
N ALA A 47 3.37 8.30 -10.97
CA ALA A 47 2.92 8.59 -9.62
C ALA A 47 3.95 8.10 -8.59
N ARG A 48 4.04 8.81 -7.46
CA ARG A 48 4.87 8.42 -6.31
C ARG A 48 3.97 8.32 -5.09
N LYS A 49 3.53 7.09 -4.78
CA LYS A 49 2.61 6.81 -3.67
C LYS A 49 3.26 6.12 -2.47
N VAL A 50 4.56 5.85 -2.56
CA VAL A 50 5.42 5.45 -1.45
C VAL A 50 6.23 6.65 -1.01
N ARG A 51 6.34 6.89 0.30
CA ARG A 51 7.11 7.99 0.88
C ARG A 51 7.58 7.66 2.29
N ARG A 52 8.53 8.44 2.78
CA ARG A 52 8.91 8.45 4.19
C ARG A 52 8.09 9.47 4.97
N ILE A 53 7.78 9.15 6.22
CA ILE A 53 7.13 10.02 7.21
C ILE A 53 7.84 9.89 8.57
N GLY A 54 7.42 10.66 9.57
CA GLY A 54 7.93 10.53 10.94
C GLY A 54 9.45 10.73 11.02
N ASN A 55 9.94 11.84 10.47
CA ASN A 55 11.38 12.17 10.38
C ASN A 55 12.22 11.11 9.66
N GLY A 56 11.64 10.40 8.69
CA GLY A 56 12.35 9.44 7.85
C GLY A 56 12.44 8.02 8.42
N GLN A 57 11.91 7.80 9.63
CA GLN A 57 11.97 6.51 10.35
C GLN A 57 10.88 5.53 9.92
N ILE A 58 9.87 6.01 9.20
CA ILE A 58 8.71 5.22 8.77
C ILE A 58 8.57 5.34 7.26
N ILE A 59 8.29 4.21 6.60
CA ILE A 59 7.90 4.15 5.19
C ILE A 59 6.41 3.85 5.10
N SER A 60 5.72 4.56 4.22
CA SER A 60 4.28 4.45 4.06
C SER A 60 3.86 4.50 2.60
N GLY A 61 2.84 3.72 2.28
CA GLY A 61 2.28 3.54 0.94
C GLY A 61 0.76 3.56 0.98
N PHE A 62 0.15 4.30 0.05
CA PHE A 62 -1.31 4.44 -0.01
C PHE A 62 -1.85 4.18 -1.42
N ALA A 63 -2.73 3.19 -1.56
CA ALA A 63 -3.33 2.79 -2.83
C ALA A 63 -4.71 3.43 -3.06
N GLY A 64 -4.79 4.76 -2.98
CA GLY A 64 -6.02 5.53 -3.17
C GLY A 64 -5.79 6.93 -3.75
N ALA A 65 -6.75 7.83 -3.56
CA ALA A 65 -6.61 9.21 -4.04
C ALA A 65 -5.52 9.96 -3.25
N THR A 66 -4.84 10.89 -3.93
CA THR A 66 -3.71 11.61 -3.33
C THR A 66 -4.13 12.48 -2.16
N ALA A 67 -5.29 13.15 -2.23
CA ALA A 67 -5.79 14.00 -1.14
C ALA A 67 -6.04 13.20 0.15
N ASP A 68 -6.72 12.05 0.04
CA ASP A 68 -6.98 11.17 1.17
C ASP A 68 -5.69 10.66 1.81
N ALA A 69 -4.68 10.35 0.98
CA ALA A 69 -3.36 9.95 1.46
C ALA A 69 -2.73 11.03 2.35
N PHE A 70 -2.72 12.29 1.89
CA PHE A 70 -2.17 13.40 2.67
C PHE A 70 -2.91 13.59 3.99
N THR A 71 -4.24 13.55 3.98
CA THR A 71 -5.03 13.64 5.22
C THR A 71 -4.69 12.54 6.21
N LEU A 72 -4.56 11.28 5.75
CA LEU A 72 -4.21 10.16 6.63
C LEU A 72 -2.76 10.25 7.14
N PHE A 73 -1.83 10.73 6.32
CA PHE A 73 -0.44 10.94 6.76
C PHE A 73 -0.31 12.03 7.81
N GLU A 74 -0.96 13.19 7.63
CA GLU A 74 -0.96 14.27 8.63
C GLU A 74 -1.54 13.81 9.96
N ARG A 75 -2.64 13.04 9.91
CA ARG A 75 -3.23 12.42 11.11
C ARG A 75 -2.27 11.43 11.75
N LEU A 76 -1.61 10.58 10.97
CA LEU A 76 -0.64 9.61 11.49
C LEU A 76 0.55 10.32 12.15
N GLU A 77 1.11 11.34 11.52
CA GLU A 77 2.22 12.14 12.07
C GLU A 77 1.86 12.75 13.42
N THR A 78 0.66 13.32 13.54
CA THR A 78 0.15 13.83 14.82
C THR A 78 0.10 12.74 15.91
N LYS A 79 -0.23 11.49 15.56
CA LYS A 79 -0.23 10.37 16.52
C LYS A 79 1.18 9.91 16.87
N LEU A 80 2.10 9.91 15.90
CA LEU A 80 3.50 9.55 16.10
C LEU A 80 4.22 10.54 17.02
N GLU A 81 3.91 11.84 16.91
CA GLU A 81 4.44 12.87 17.82
C GLU A 81 3.98 12.64 19.27
N ARG A 82 2.74 12.18 19.47
CA ARG A 82 2.18 11.87 20.79
C ARG A 82 2.72 10.57 21.38
N HIS A 83 3.09 9.62 20.53
CA HIS A 83 3.58 8.30 20.92
C HIS A 83 4.91 7.96 20.23
N PRO A 84 6.02 8.64 20.57
CA PRO A 84 7.31 8.43 19.92
C PRO A 84 7.76 6.96 20.01
N GLY A 85 8.17 6.40 18.86
CA GLY A 85 8.64 5.01 18.77
C GLY A 85 7.56 3.93 18.91
N GLN A 86 6.27 4.29 18.95
CA GLN A 86 5.16 3.34 19.10
C GLN A 86 4.28 3.32 17.85
N LEU A 87 4.82 2.84 16.71
CA LEU A 87 4.10 2.83 15.44
C LEU A 87 2.77 2.07 15.53
N LEU A 88 2.77 0.87 16.13
CA LEU A 88 1.54 0.08 16.30
C LEU A 88 0.44 0.85 17.03
N ARG A 89 0.79 1.55 18.12
CA ARG A 89 -0.16 2.36 18.87
C ARG A 89 -0.70 3.53 18.05
N ALA A 90 0.18 4.25 17.35
CA ALA A 90 -0.21 5.35 16.48
C ALA A 90 -1.15 4.88 15.36
N CYS A 91 -0.88 3.72 14.75
CA CYS A 91 -1.73 3.10 13.73
C CYS A 91 -3.10 2.66 14.29
N ILE A 92 -3.16 2.10 15.50
CA ILE A 92 -4.43 1.75 16.16
C ILE A 92 -5.28 3.00 16.43
N GLU A 93 -4.68 4.09 16.91
CA GLU A 93 -5.41 5.34 17.11
C GLU A 93 -5.88 5.94 15.78
N LEU A 94 -5.04 5.91 14.73
CA LEU A 94 -5.45 6.34 13.40
C LEU A 94 -6.61 5.51 12.86
N ALA A 95 -6.58 4.18 12.99
CA ALA A 95 -7.64 3.31 12.50
C ALA A 95 -8.99 3.59 13.19
N LYS A 96 -8.97 3.91 14.49
CA LYS A 96 -10.17 4.36 15.23
C LYS A 96 -10.71 5.67 14.68
N ASP A 97 -9.84 6.66 14.45
CA ASP A 97 -10.23 7.96 13.89
C ASP A 97 -10.74 7.80 12.45
N TRP A 98 -10.10 6.96 11.64
CA TRP A 98 -10.49 6.68 10.26
C TRP A 98 -11.89 6.05 10.20
N ARG A 99 -12.15 5.02 11.02
CA ARG A 99 -13.46 4.33 11.06
C ARG A 99 -14.62 5.24 11.49
N THR A 100 -14.36 6.19 12.37
CA THR A 100 -15.39 7.08 12.93
C THR A 100 -15.64 8.32 12.08
N ASP A 101 -14.66 8.72 11.27
CA ASP A 101 -14.78 9.86 10.36
C ASP A 101 -15.82 9.59 9.25
N ARG A 102 -16.78 10.51 9.10
CA ARG A 102 -17.90 10.38 8.16
C ARG A 102 -17.44 10.22 6.71
N TYR A 103 -16.35 10.89 6.33
CA TYR A 103 -15.81 10.89 4.98
C TYR A 103 -14.83 9.73 4.79
N LEU A 104 -13.85 9.60 5.68
CA LEU A 104 -12.76 8.65 5.47
C LEU A 104 -13.20 7.18 5.55
N ARG A 105 -14.21 6.85 6.35
CA ARG A 105 -14.71 5.46 6.49
C ARG A 105 -15.27 4.84 5.20
N ARG A 106 -15.56 5.66 4.20
CA ARG A 106 -16.07 5.22 2.88
C ARG A 106 -14.96 4.96 1.87
N LEU A 107 -13.71 5.23 2.24
CA LEU A 107 -12.56 4.95 1.39
C LEU A 107 -12.35 3.44 1.31
N GLU A 108 -12.36 2.92 0.10
CA GLU A 108 -11.99 1.53 -0.19
C GLU A 108 -10.46 1.33 -0.22
N ALA A 109 -9.69 2.40 -0.03
CA ALA A 109 -8.25 2.38 -0.08
C ALA A 109 -7.63 1.77 1.20
N MET A 110 -6.48 1.14 1.02
CA MET A 110 -5.65 0.61 2.10
C MET A 110 -4.35 1.40 2.23
N MET A 111 -3.78 1.40 3.44
CA MET A 111 -2.49 2.03 3.75
C MET A 111 -1.53 0.99 4.33
N ALA A 112 -0.36 0.83 3.72
CA ALA A 112 0.73 0.03 4.25
C ALA A 112 1.73 0.95 4.96
N VAL A 113 2.14 0.62 6.17
CA VAL A 113 3.05 1.42 7.00
C VAL A 113 4.07 0.52 7.66
N ALA A 114 5.34 0.89 7.68
CA ALA A 114 6.36 0.12 8.37
C ALA A 114 7.45 1.01 8.98
N ASP A 115 7.95 0.60 10.13
CA ASP A 115 9.21 1.08 10.71
C ASP A 115 10.25 -0.06 10.73
N LYS A 116 11.34 0.10 11.48
CA LYS A 116 12.35 -0.95 11.63
C LYS A 116 11.84 -2.21 12.34
N ASP A 117 10.77 -2.12 13.13
CA ASP A 117 10.32 -3.19 14.03
C ASP A 117 9.07 -3.91 13.48
N VAL A 118 8.06 -3.18 12.99
CA VAL A 118 6.75 -3.72 12.58
C VAL A 118 6.31 -3.24 11.19
N SER A 119 5.51 -4.07 10.50
CA SER A 119 4.85 -3.73 9.23
C SER A 119 3.34 -3.90 9.37
N LEU A 120 2.56 -2.87 9.08
CA LEU A 120 1.13 -2.80 9.37
C LEU A 120 0.33 -2.42 8.12
N LEU A 121 -0.79 -3.10 7.94
CA LEU A 121 -1.82 -2.79 6.95
C LEU A 121 -3.03 -2.18 7.66
N LEU A 122 -3.46 -1.00 7.21
CA LEU A 122 -4.60 -0.27 7.74
C LEU A 122 -5.70 -0.11 6.69
N SER A 123 -6.94 -0.11 7.14
CA SER A 123 -8.13 0.09 6.30
C SER A 123 -9.15 1.06 6.95
N GLY A 124 -10.04 1.60 6.12
CA GLY A 124 -11.15 2.46 6.58
C GLY A 124 -12.22 1.76 7.44
N THR A 125 -12.20 0.42 7.49
CA THR A 125 -13.06 -0.38 8.39
C THR A 125 -12.54 -0.39 9.83
N GLY A 126 -11.33 0.15 10.06
CA GLY A 126 -10.68 0.24 11.35
C GLY A 126 -9.80 -0.97 11.69
N ASP A 127 -9.41 -1.75 10.69
CA ASP A 127 -8.50 -2.88 10.87
C ASP A 127 -7.05 -2.41 10.90
N VAL A 128 -6.26 -3.04 11.77
CA VAL A 128 -4.79 -2.90 11.82
C VAL A 128 -4.22 -4.31 11.85
N LEU A 129 -3.58 -4.71 10.76
CA LEU A 129 -3.13 -6.08 10.55
C LEU A 129 -1.62 -6.10 10.34
N GLU A 130 -0.93 -6.93 11.11
CA GLU A 130 0.45 -7.32 10.83
C GLU A 130 0.43 -8.62 10.03
N PRO A 131 0.94 -8.65 8.78
CA PRO A 131 0.85 -9.83 7.94
C PRO A 131 1.82 -10.92 8.41
N GLU A 132 1.38 -12.17 8.25
CA GLU A 132 2.26 -13.32 8.34
C GLU A 132 3.35 -13.26 7.24
N GLY A 133 4.60 -13.51 7.63
CA GLY A 133 5.75 -13.48 6.72
C GLY A 133 6.26 -12.08 6.36
N GLY A 134 5.73 -11.01 6.96
CA GLY A 134 6.27 -9.66 6.80
C GLY A 134 6.11 -9.04 5.41
N ILE A 135 5.12 -9.51 4.63
CA ILE A 135 4.84 -9.03 3.27
C ILE A 135 3.44 -8.41 3.21
N ILE A 136 3.35 -7.16 2.74
CA ILE A 136 2.09 -6.46 2.49
C ILE A 136 2.01 -6.12 1.02
N ALA A 137 0.88 -6.36 0.36
CA ALA A 137 0.63 -5.80 -0.97
C ALA A 137 -0.76 -5.17 -1.03
N ILE A 138 -0.85 -4.02 -1.70
CA ILE A 138 -2.10 -3.27 -1.91
C ILE A 138 -2.16 -2.73 -3.34
N GLY A 139 -3.35 -2.36 -3.79
CA GLY A 139 -3.58 -1.78 -5.12
C GLY A 139 -3.84 -2.82 -6.21
N SER A 140 -3.91 -2.34 -7.46
CA SER A 140 -4.50 -3.10 -8.58
C SER A 140 -3.78 -4.43 -8.87
N GLY A 141 -2.46 -4.44 -8.78
CA GLY A 141 -1.62 -5.62 -8.98
C GLY A 141 -1.14 -6.29 -7.68
N GLY A 142 -1.72 -5.91 -6.53
CA GLY A 142 -1.26 -6.33 -5.21
C GLY A 142 -1.15 -7.85 -5.05
N ASN A 143 -2.16 -8.60 -5.50
CA ASN A 143 -2.17 -10.06 -5.37
C ASN A 143 -1.08 -10.75 -6.19
N TYR A 144 -0.73 -10.21 -7.37
CA TYR A 144 0.38 -10.73 -8.18
C TYR A 144 1.71 -10.48 -7.50
N ALA A 145 1.91 -9.25 -7.01
CA ALA A 145 3.12 -8.87 -6.27
C ALA A 145 3.28 -9.69 -4.98
N LEU A 146 2.19 -9.88 -4.22
CA LEU A 146 2.16 -10.67 -3.00
C LEU A 146 2.54 -12.13 -3.26
N SER A 147 1.92 -12.74 -4.28
CA SER A 147 2.17 -14.14 -4.63
C SER A 147 3.63 -14.36 -5.04
N ALA A 148 4.16 -13.46 -5.87
CA ALA A 148 5.57 -13.48 -6.26
C ALA A 148 6.51 -13.29 -5.08
N ALA A 149 6.23 -12.33 -4.19
CA ALA A 149 7.07 -12.05 -3.03
C ALA A 149 7.09 -13.24 -2.06
N ARG A 150 5.92 -13.85 -1.81
CA ARG A 150 5.82 -15.07 -0.98
C ARG A 150 6.60 -16.23 -1.57
N ALA A 151 6.56 -16.43 -2.89
CA ALA A 151 7.35 -17.49 -3.52
C ALA A 151 8.88 -17.23 -3.46
N LEU A 152 9.29 -15.96 -3.36
CA LEU A 152 10.69 -15.55 -3.36
C LEU A 152 11.28 -15.35 -1.95
N ILE A 153 10.45 -15.32 -0.90
CA ILE A 153 10.89 -14.94 0.46
C ILE A 153 11.92 -15.90 1.03
N ASP A 154 11.77 -17.20 0.77
CA ASP A 154 12.64 -18.27 1.28
C ASP A 154 13.77 -18.64 0.31
N VAL A 155 13.88 -17.96 -0.84
CA VAL A 155 14.96 -18.19 -1.80
C VAL A 155 16.26 -17.63 -1.24
N GLU A 156 17.27 -18.49 -1.14
CA GLU A 156 18.61 -18.13 -0.68
C GLU A 156 19.26 -17.07 -1.60
N GLY A 157 20.03 -16.16 -0.99
CA GLY A 157 20.73 -15.10 -1.73
C GLY A 157 19.86 -13.93 -2.18
N LEU A 158 18.54 -13.95 -1.97
CA LEU A 158 17.68 -12.80 -2.24
C LEU A 158 17.44 -11.93 -1.00
N ASP A 159 17.85 -10.67 -1.06
CA ASP A 159 17.52 -9.66 -0.04
C ASP A 159 16.11 -9.06 -0.25
N ALA A 160 15.65 -8.24 0.70
CA ALA A 160 14.32 -7.63 0.67
C ALA A 160 14.10 -6.76 -0.59
N GLU A 161 15.13 -6.03 -1.05
CA GLU A 161 15.03 -5.16 -2.21
C GLU A 161 14.94 -5.95 -3.51
N ALA A 162 15.75 -7.00 -3.66
CA ALA A 162 15.73 -7.92 -4.79
C ALA A 162 14.37 -8.62 -4.91
N ILE A 163 13.79 -9.07 -3.79
CA ILE A 163 12.45 -9.65 -3.75
C ILE A 163 11.40 -8.63 -4.20
N ALA A 164 11.43 -7.42 -3.62
CA ALA A 164 10.46 -6.37 -3.97
C ALA A 164 10.53 -6.01 -5.46
N ARG A 165 11.74 -5.83 -6.01
CA ARG A 165 11.95 -5.53 -7.44
C ARG A 165 11.46 -6.64 -8.36
N LYS A 166 11.82 -7.90 -8.08
CA LYS A 166 11.38 -9.05 -8.89
C LYS A 166 9.86 -9.22 -8.84
N SER A 167 9.27 -9.07 -7.67
CA SER A 167 7.82 -9.24 -7.46
C SER A 167 7.01 -8.15 -8.15
N MET A 168 7.46 -6.90 -8.05
CA MET A 168 6.82 -5.77 -8.75
C MET A 168 6.99 -5.87 -10.26
N LYS A 169 8.13 -6.38 -10.75
CA LYS A 169 8.30 -6.68 -12.17
C LYS A 169 7.27 -7.70 -12.66
N ILE A 170 7.12 -8.82 -11.93
CA ILE A 170 6.13 -9.86 -12.26
C ILE A 170 4.70 -9.27 -12.25
N ALA A 171 4.37 -8.44 -11.26
CA ALA A 171 3.07 -7.78 -11.21
C ALA A 171 2.83 -6.87 -12.42
N ALA A 172 3.84 -6.14 -12.87
CA ALA A 172 3.75 -5.28 -14.05
C ALA A 172 3.72 -6.06 -15.38
N ASP A 173 4.33 -7.25 -15.43
CA ASP A 173 4.26 -8.15 -16.60
C ASP A 173 2.85 -8.79 -16.76
N ILE A 174 2.03 -8.80 -15.71
CA ILE A 174 0.72 -9.48 -15.67
C ILE A 174 -0.46 -8.50 -15.57
N CYS A 175 -0.38 -7.51 -14.68
CA CYS A 175 -1.48 -6.60 -14.39
C CYS A 175 -1.45 -5.38 -15.31
N VAL A 176 -2.48 -5.23 -16.14
CA VAL A 176 -2.65 -4.08 -17.06
C VAL A 176 -2.69 -2.71 -16.36
N TYR A 177 -2.88 -2.68 -15.04
CA TYR A 177 -2.92 -1.47 -14.21
C TYR A 177 -1.65 -1.23 -13.39
N THR A 178 -0.57 -1.98 -13.66
CA THR A 178 0.73 -1.85 -12.98
C THR A 178 1.83 -1.71 -14.03
N ASN A 179 2.72 -0.73 -13.90
CA ASN A 179 3.83 -0.54 -14.85
C ASN A 179 5.21 -0.81 -14.25
N HIS A 180 6.24 -0.72 -15.09
CA HIS A 180 7.64 -0.91 -14.69
C HIS A 180 8.30 0.32 -14.07
N ASN A 181 7.57 1.44 -13.90
CA ASN A 181 8.14 2.64 -13.31
C ASN A 181 8.08 2.54 -11.79
N LEU A 182 9.20 2.14 -11.18
CA LEU A 182 9.25 1.74 -9.79
C LEU A 182 9.88 2.80 -8.90
N VAL A 183 9.21 3.12 -7.78
CA VAL A 183 9.77 3.87 -6.65
C VAL A 183 10.03 2.89 -5.51
N ILE A 184 11.17 3.03 -4.84
CA ILE A 184 11.56 2.20 -3.70
C ILE A 184 11.99 3.08 -2.54
N GLU A 185 11.49 2.75 -1.35
CA GLU A 185 11.97 3.26 -0.07
C GLU A 185 12.43 2.10 0.81
N LYS A 186 13.43 2.35 1.66
CA LYS A 186 14.05 1.33 2.53
C LYS A 186 14.41 1.86 3.92
N LEU A 187 14.25 1.03 4.94
CA LEU A 187 14.76 1.27 6.29
C LEU A 187 15.79 0.20 6.65
#